data_AF-A0A9E3VQI1-F1
#
_entry.id   AF-A0A9E3VQI1-F1
#
_cell.length_a   1.000
_cell.length_b   1.000
_cell.length_c   1.000
_cell.angle_alpha   90.00
_cell.angle_beta   90.00
_cell.angle_gamma   90.00
#
_symmetry.space_group_name_H-M   'P 1'
#
loop_
_entity.id
_entity.type
_entity.pdbx_description
1 polymer ?
#
loop_
_entity_poly.entity_id
_entity_poly.type
_entity_poly.pdbx_seq_one_letter_code
_entity_poly.pdbx_strand_id
1 'polypeptide(L)'
;MSSFLFSAHKNIECITCHPGAAAHVQSGGLGGDLINPANGPLEASFSACAGCHESQVTEYVQSVHYTSRRVACYDCHDVHSPLETKGPFKNNLLCISCHVADGFTSNAAVEQHTFHPVDPSGTGESRCTLCHMPPKGRTDQDDGPHDHTFATLPPSYSADAANNGVTPVPPNSCAGTIGCHDGTTPNTPVFDVDDPAQMNALQAIYDFWFTS
;
A
#
# COMPACT_ATOMS: atom_id res chain seq x y z
N MET A 1 22.67 17.89 1.67
CA MET A 1 23.25 16.69 2.31
C MET A 1 22.20 15.60 2.24
N SER A 2 22.53 14.40 1.73
CA SER A 2 21.59 13.29 1.67
C SER A 2 21.10 12.95 3.08
N SER A 3 19.79 12.90 3.26
CA SER A 3 19.14 12.46 4.51
C SER A 3 19.20 10.94 4.71
N PHE A 4 19.89 10.21 3.84
CA PHE A 4 19.99 8.74 3.86
C PHE A 4 20.42 8.17 5.22
N LEU A 5 21.29 8.87 5.95
CA LEU A 5 21.73 8.45 7.30
C LEU A 5 20.59 8.41 8.33
N PHE A 6 19.46 9.04 8.04
CA PHE A 6 18.25 9.02 8.86
C PHE A 6 17.17 8.09 8.30
N SER A 7 17.39 7.48 7.13
CA SER A 7 16.46 6.54 6.51
C SER A 7 16.45 5.17 7.20
N ALA A 8 15.43 4.37 6.90
CA ALA A 8 15.37 2.95 7.27
C ALA A 8 16.52 2.12 6.67
N HIS A 9 17.13 2.59 5.57
CA HIS A 9 18.19 1.90 4.82
C HIS A 9 19.61 2.32 5.22
N LYS A 10 19.78 3.17 6.24
CA LYS A 10 21.08 3.75 6.64
C LYS A 10 22.22 2.74 6.89
N ASN A 11 21.89 1.49 7.18
CA ASN A 11 22.84 0.41 7.45
C ASN A 11 23.17 -0.45 6.22
N ILE A 12 22.64 -0.10 5.05
CA ILE A 12 22.89 -0.80 3.78
C ILE A 12 24.00 -0.08 3.03
N GLU A 13 24.94 -0.84 2.47
CA GLU A 13 26.00 -0.30 1.63
C GLU A 13 25.43 0.29 0.33
N CYS A 14 26.02 1.40 -0.13
CA CYS A 14 25.57 2.07 -1.36
C CYS A 14 25.52 1.14 -2.58
N ILE A 15 26.47 0.19 -2.66
CA ILE A 15 26.60 -0.73 -3.80
C ILE A 15 25.42 -1.70 -3.93
N THR A 16 24.69 -1.95 -2.84
CA THR A 16 23.50 -2.82 -2.85
C THR A 16 22.43 -2.31 -3.81
N CYS A 17 22.24 -0.99 -3.86
CA CYS A 17 21.25 -0.36 -4.73
C CYS A 17 21.88 0.39 -5.91
N HIS A 18 23.13 0.84 -5.76
CA HIS A 18 23.86 1.59 -6.77
C HIS A 18 25.07 0.77 -7.28
N PRO A 19 24.88 -0.11 -8.28
CA PRO A 19 26.00 -0.77 -8.93
C PRO A 19 27.06 0.25 -9.35
N GLY A 20 28.33 -0.10 -9.18
CA GLY A 20 29.47 0.80 -9.44
C GLY A 20 29.87 1.70 -8.27
N ALA A 21 29.09 1.74 -7.17
CA ALA A 21 29.40 2.58 -6.00
C ALA A 21 30.77 2.27 -5.36
N ALA A 22 31.24 1.02 -5.38
CA ALA A 22 32.55 0.68 -4.81
C ALA A 22 33.70 1.38 -5.58
N ALA A 23 33.69 1.31 -6.91
CA ALA A 23 34.67 2.00 -7.75
C ALA A 23 34.52 3.53 -7.61
N HIS A 24 33.28 4.03 -7.50
CA HIS A 24 32.99 5.43 -7.21
C HIS A 24 33.67 5.91 -5.93
N VAL A 25 33.48 5.21 -4.82
CA VAL A 25 34.08 5.58 -3.53
C VAL A 25 35.61 5.44 -3.57
N GLN A 26 36.13 4.33 -4.10
CA GLN A 26 37.58 4.07 -4.15
C GLN A 26 38.35 5.08 -4.99
N SER A 27 37.73 5.62 -6.04
CA SER A 27 38.33 6.64 -6.91
C SER A 27 38.17 8.06 -6.38
N GLY A 28 37.56 8.26 -5.22
CA GLY A 28 37.21 9.59 -4.71
C GLY A 28 36.16 10.30 -5.56
N GLY A 29 35.30 9.54 -6.26
CA GLY A 29 34.22 10.04 -7.12
C GLY A 29 34.62 10.28 -8.58
N LEU A 30 35.84 9.91 -8.98
CA LEU A 30 36.38 10.15 -10.33
C LEU A 30 36.21 8.99 -11.32
N GLY A 31 35.78 7.81 -10.86
CA GLY A 31 35.60 6.63 -11.69
C GLY A 31 34.57 5.67 -11.11
N GLY A 32 33.95 4.83 -11.94
CA GLY A 32 32.81 4.01 -11.53
C GLY A 32 31.50 4.80 -11.62
N ASP A 33 30.57 4.31 -12.43
CA ASP A 33 29.26 4.92 -12.60
C ASP A 33 28.39 4.57 -11.40
N LEU A 34 27.96 5.58 -10.64
CA LEU A 34 26.96 5.39 -9.59
C LEU A 34 25.59 5.29 -10.25
N ILE A 35 25.20 4.07 -10.64
CA ILE A 35 23.94 3.86 -11.36
C ILE A 35 22.78 4.09 -10.40
N ASN A 36 21.91 5.05 -10.72
CA ASN A 36 20.65 5.24 -10.03
C ASN A 36 19.60 4.29 -10.62
N PRO A 37 19.01 3.37 -9.84
CA PRO A 37 17.95 2.48 -10.32
C PRO A 37 16.75 3.22 -10.95
N ALA A 38 16.49 4.48 -10.57
CA ALA A 38 15.41 5.28 -11.14
C ALA A 38 15.69 5.78 -12.56
N ASN A 39 16.96 5.79 -13.00
CA ASN A 39 17.35 6.21 -14.35
C ASN A 39 17.43 5.02 -15.34
N GLY A 40 17.24 3.79 -14.85
CA GLY A 40 17.30 2.57 -15.66
C GLY A 40 15.92 2.10 -16.15
N PRO A 41 15.87 0.93 -16.82
CA PRO A 41 14.60 0.25 -17.10
C PRO A 41 13.83 -0.02 -15.80
N LEU A 42 12.50 0.03 -15.89
CA LEU A 42 11.61 -0.17 -14.74
C LEU A 42 11.90 -1.47 -13.97
N GLU A 43 12.24 -2.53 -14.70
CA GLU A 43 12.60 -3.85 -14.14
C GLU A 43 13.85 -3.78 -13.26
N ALA A 44 14.82 -2.92 -13.57
CA ALA A 44 16.02 -2.74 -12.76
C ALA A 44 15.68 -2.09 -11.41
N SER A 45 14.70 -1.17 -11.39
CA SER A 45 14.21 -0.55 -10.16
C SER A 45 13.55 -1.59 -9.25
N PHE A 46 12.71 -2.47 -9.80
CA PHE A 46 12.07 -3.53 -9.01
C PHE A 46 13.07 -4.57 -8.50
N SER A 47 14.04 -4.96 -9.34
CA SER A 47 15.07 -5.93 -8.93
C SER A 47 15.90 -5.43 -7.75
N ALA A 48 16.18 -4.13 -7.65
CA ALA A 48 16.91 -3.57 -6.53
C ALA A 48 16.13 -3.70 -5.21
N CYS A 49 14.80 -3.54 -5.25
CA CYS A 49 13.94 -3.68 -4.08
C CYS A 49 13.69 -5.14 -3.70
N ALA A 50 13.52 -6.02 -4.69
CA ALA A 50 13.12 -7.42 -4.50
C ALA A 50 14.12 -8.24 -3.67
N GLY A 51 15.39 -7.83 -3.59
CA GLY A 51 16.40 -8.50 -2.76
C GLY A 51 16.10 -8.48 -1.26
N CYS A 52 15.27 -7.54 -0.78
CA CYS A 52 14.84 -7.47 0.62
C CYS A 52 13.32 -7.34 0.79
N HIS A 53 12.62 -6.76 -0.20
CA HIS A 53 11.18 -6.51 -0.19
C HIS A 53 10.44 -7.46 -1.17
N GLU A 54 10.79 -8.74 -1.16
CA GLU A 54 10.29 -9.74 -2.12
C GLU A 54 8.75 -9.81 -2.13
N SER A 55 8.11 -9.83 -0.96
CA SER A 55 6.65 -9.89 -0.87
C SER A 55 5.99 -8.64 -1.46
N GLN A 56 6.48 -7.45 -1.12
CA GLN A 56 5.92 -6.20 -1.64
C GLN A 56 6.09 -6.12 -3.15
N VAL A 57 7.23 -6.56 -3.70
CA VAL A 57 7.42 -6.59 -5.16
C VAL A 57 6.48 -7.60 -5.80
N THR A 58 6.34 -8.80 -5.23
CA THR A 58 5.45 -9.85 -5.74
C THR A 58 3.98 -9.42 -5.76
N GLU A 59 3.55 -8.65 -4.76
CA GLU A 59 2.22 -8.05 -4.71
C GLU A 59 2.10 -6.90 -5.72
N TYR A 60 3.07 -5.99 -5.75
CA TYR A 60 3.04 -4.81 -6.61
C TYR A 60 3.00 -5.14 -8.10
N VAL A 61 3.68 -6.20 -8.54
CA VAL A 61 3.65 -6.60 -9.97
C VAL A 61 2.26 -7.05 -10.44
N GLN A 62 1.32 -7.30 -9.52
CA GLN A 62 -0.08 -7.61 -9.83
C GLN A 62 -0.94 -6.34 -9.95
N SER A 63 -0.42 -5.18 -9.55
CA SER A 63 -1.16 -3.92 -9.51
C SER A 63 -1.39 -3.31 -10.90
N VAL A 64 -2.44 -2.48 -11.01
CA VAL A 64 -2.66 -1.62 -12.18
C VAL A 64 -1.52 -0.60 -12.35
N HIS A 65 -0.91 -0.15 -11.25
CA HIS A 65 0.24 0.76 -11.29
C HIS A 65 1.45 0.11 -11.99
N TYR A 66 1.76 -1.15 -11.69
CA TYR A 66 2.81 -1.89 -12.39
C TYR A 66 2.48 -2.06 -13.89
N THR A 67 1.27 -2.53 -14.21
CA THR A 67 0.88 -2.77 -15.61
C THR A 67 0.86 -1.51 -16.46
N SER A 68 0.68 -0.33 -15.85
CA SER A 68 0.78 0.97 -16.53
C SER A 68 2.16 1.25 -17.13
N ARG A 69 3.22 0.59 -16.62
CA ARG A 69 4.64 0.84 -16.93
C ARG A 69 5.11 2.28 -16.65
N ARG A 70 4.37 3.03 -15.84
CA ARG A 70 4.65 4.46 -15.54
C ARG A 70 4.93 4.74 -14.07
N VAL A 71 4.69 3.78 -13.20
CA VAL A 71 4.85 3.92 -11.76
C VAL A 71 5.78 2.82 -11.25
N ALA A 72 6.76 3.22 -10.46
CA ALA A 72 7.75 2.38 -9.80
C ALA A 72 7.71 2.61 -8.29
N CYS A 73 8.41 1.77 -7.52
CA CYS A 73 8.48 1.91 -6.06
C CYS A 73 8.94 3.30 -5.61
N TYR A 74 9.88 3.90 -6.35
CA TYR A 74 10.42 5.22 -6.03
C TYR A 74 9.48 6.38 -6.34
N ASP A 75 8.33 6.16 -6.98
CA ASP A 75 7.35 7.23 -7.19
C ASP A 75 6.55 7.48 -5.90
N CYS A 76 6.38 6.45 -5.07
CA CYS A 76 5.76 6.57 -3.75
C CYS A 76 6.79 6.67 -2.61
N HIS A 77 7.94 5.99 -2.73
CA HIS A 77 8.97 5.93 -1.69
C HIS A 77 10.21 6.74 -2.04
N ASP A 78 10.92 7.21 -1.03
CA ASP A 78 12.27 7.75 -1.18
C ASP A 78 13.19 7.06 -0.17
N VAL A 79 14.04 6.16 -0.68
CA VAL A 79 14.97 5.36 0.14
C VAL A 79 16.04 6.22 0.82
N HIS A 80 16.24 7.46 0.38
CA HIS A 80 17.12 8.43 1.01
C HIS A 80 16.40 9.34 2.02
N SER A 81 15.09 9.21 2.17
CA SER A 81 14.28 9.96 3.13
C SER A 81 14.11 9.19 4.44
N PRO A 82 14.00 9.88 5.59
CA PRO A 82 13.52 9.27 6.84
C PRO A 82 12.00 9.04 6.83
N LEU A 83 11.27 9.63 5.87
CA LEU A 83 9.83 9.42 5.73
C LEU A 83 9.54 8.11 5.02
N GLU A 84 8.46 7.46 5.42
CA GLU A 84 8.01 6.20 4.82
C GLU A 84 7.69 6.35 3.33
N THR A 85 7.06 7.45 2.96
CA THR A 85 6.66 7.79 1.59
C THR A 85 6.95 9.26 1.29
N LYS A 86 6.96 9.62 -0.01
CA LYS A 86 7.23 10.98 -0.50
C LYS A 86 6.14 12.00 -0.12
N GLY A 87 4.96 11.53 0.26
CA GLY A 87 3.84 12.36 0.70
C GLY A 87 2.99 11.61 1.72
N PRO A 88 2.19 12.31 2.53
CA PRO A 88 1.37 11.66 3.54
C PRO A 88 0.27 10.80 2.90
N PHE A 89 0.19 9.53 3.32
CA PHE A 89 -0.84 8.59 2.87
C PHE A 89 -2.08 8.61 3.78
N LYS A 90 -1.90 8.92 5.08
CA LYS A 90 -3.00 9.01 6.06
C LYS A 90 -4.04 10.10 5.78
N ASN A 91 -3.73 11.02 4.86
CA ASN A 91 -4.66 12.07 4.39
C ASN A 91 -4.84 12.07 2.88
N ASN A 92 -4.53 10.94 2.21
CA ASN A 92 -4.66 10.72 0.76
C ASN A 92 -3.79 11.59 -0.15
N LEU A 93 -2.97 12.52 0.35
CA LEU A 93 -2.18 13.41 -0.51
C LEU A 93 -1.17 12.67 -1.38
N LEU A 94 -0.60 11.56 -0.87
CA LEU A 94 0.26 10.69 -1.68
C LEU A 94 -0.46 10.20 -2.94
N CYS A 95 -1.64 9.62 -2.78
CA CYS A 95 -2.41 9.03 -3.87
C CYS A 95 -2.97 10.12 -4.81
N ILE A 96 -3.54 11.19 -4.23
CA ILE A 96 -4.17 12.28 -4.99
C ILE A 96 -3.15 13.08 -5.80
N SER A 97 -1.85 13.03 -5.47
CA SER A 97 -0.80 13.66 -6.27
C SER A 97 -0.84 13.27 -7.77
N CYS A 98 -1.32 12.06 -8.08
CA CYS A 98 -1.58 11.58 -9.43
C CYS A 98 -3.08 11.40 -9.71
N HIS A 99 -3.82 10.82 -8.76
CA HIS A 99 -5.24 10.46 -8.94
C HIS A 99 -6.19 11.66 -8.92
N VAL A 100 -5.72 12.89 -8.71
CA VAL A 100 -6.52 14.11 -8.93
C VAL A 100 -7.11 14.15 -10.35
N ALA A 101 -6.39 13.65 -11.34
CA ALA A 101 -6.85 13.58 -12.74
C ALA A 101 -7.98 12.57 -12.95
N ASP A 102 -8.16 11.63 -12.02
CA ASP A 102 -9.23 10.62 -12.03
C ASP A 102 -10.50 11.12 -11.33
N GLY A 103 -10.54 12.41 -10.93
CA GLY A 103 -11.72 13.05 -10.35
C GLY A 103 -11.67 13.24 -8.83
N PHE A 104 -10.58 12.82 -8.16
CA PHE A 104 -10.38 13.01 -6.73
C PHE A 104 -9.90 14.44 -6.40
N THR A 105 -10.71 15.43 -6.76
CA THR A 105 -10.36 16.86 -6.63
C THR A 105 -10.87 17.50 -5.33
N SER A 106 -11.61 16.76 -4.49
CA SER A 106 -12.20 17.27 -3.25
C SER A 106 -12.53 16.14 -2.27
N ASN A 107 -12.71 16.48 -0.99
CA ASN A 107 -13.19 15.51 0.00
C ASN A 107 -14.54 14.91 -0.40
N ALA A 108 -15.47 15.70 -0.95
CA ALA A 108 -16.77 15.18 -1.41
C ALA A 108 -16.62 14.10 -2.49
N ALA A 109 -15.64 14.22 -3.39
CA ALA A 109 -15.36 13.19 -4.39
C ALA A 109 -14.78 11.91 -3.75
N VAL A 110 -13.94 12.08 -2.71
CA VAL A 110 -13.43 10.94 -1.92
C VAL A 110 -14.59 10.26 -1.19
N GLU A 111 -15.42 11.00 -0.45
CA GLU A 111 -16.55 10.45 0.31
C GLU A 111 -17.58 9.75 -0.59
N GLN A 112 -17.82 10.30 -1.78
CA GLN A 112 -18.70 9.67 -2.76
C GLN A 112 -18.15 8.34 -3.26
N HIS A 113 -16.82 8.20 -3.35
CA HIS A 113 -16.17 6.97 -3.77
C HIS A 113 -16.05 5.96 -2.64
N THR A 114 -15.66 6.40 -1.44
CA THR A 114 -15.41 5.51 -0.30
C THR A 114 -16.67 5.13 0.45
N PHE A 115 -17.76 5.90 0.29
CA PHE A 115 -18.98 5.82 1.09
C PHE A 115 -18.76 6.03 2.60
N HIS A 116 -17.65 6.68 2.95
CA HIS A 116 -17.27 7.03 4.31
C HIS A 116 -16.98 8.54 4.39
N PRO A 117 -17.11 9.18 5.57
CA PRO A 117 -16.66 10.55 5.75
C PRO A 117 -15.14 10.65 5.66
N VAL A 118 -14.61 11.78 5.19
CA VAL A 118 -13.17 12.06 5.26
C VAL A 118 -12.82 12.51 6.68
N ASP A 119 -12.34 11.56 7.48
CA ASP A 119 -11.84 11.80 8.84
C ASP A 119 -10.40 11.30 9.01
N PRO A 120 -9.40 12.06 8.53
CA PRO A 120 -8.00 11.65 8.64
C PRO A 120 -7.48 11.63 10.10
N SER A 121 -8.20 12.29 11.03
CA SER A 121 -7.85 12.43 12.45
C SER A 121 -8.48 11.40 13.38
N GLY A 122 -9.60 10.78 12.98
CA GLY A 122 -10.28 9.72 13.71
C GLY A 122 -9.96 8.35 13.13
N THR A 123 -11.00 7.61 12.73
CA THR A 123 -10.88 6.22 12.25
C THR A 123 -10.14 6.09 10.91
N GLY A 124 -10.03 7.19 10.16
CA GLY A 124 -9.35 7.19 8.87
C GLY A 124 -10.16 6.57 7.73
N GLU A 125 -11.44 6.23 7.93
CA GLU A 125 -12.31 5.40 7.06
C GLU A 125 -12.28 5.71 5.55
N SER A 126 -11.96 6.95 5.14
CA SER A 126 -11.82 7.32 3.72
C SER A 126 -10.38 7.36 3.19
N ARG A 127 -9.42 6.81 3.92
CA ARG A 127 -8.03 6.69 3.46
C ARG A 127 -7.96 5.67 2.33
N CYS A 128 -7.37 6.03 1.19
CA CYS A 128 -7.23 5.14 0.04
C CYS A 128 -6.56 3.81 0.42
N THR A 129 -5.57 3.87 1.31
CA THR A 129 -4.81 2.70 1.77
C THR A 129 -5.65 1.70 2.56
N LEU A 130 -6.77 2.10 3.18
CA LEU A 130 -7.57 1.14 3.96
C LEU A 130 -8.18 0.06 3.08
N CYS A 131 -8.69 0.48 1.92
CA CYS A 131 -9.38 -0.41 1.01
C CYS A 131 -8.43 -0.96 -0.04
N HIS A 132 -7.47 -0.16 -0.53
CA HIS A 132 -6.55 -0.57 -1.59
C HIS A 132 -5.25 -1.20 -1.07
N MET A 133 -4.92 -1.04 0.20
CA MET A 133 -3.75 -1.65 0.83
C MET A 133 -4.11 -2.18 2.22
N PRO A 134 -5.15 -3.02 2.37
CA PRO A 134 -5.57 -3.47 3.69
C PRO A 134 -4.42 -4.19 4.42
N PRO A 135 -4.40 -4.19 5.77
CA PRO A 135 -3.43 -4.93 6.55
C PRO A 135 -3.55 -6.41 6.23
N LYS A 136 -2.44 -7.13 6.17
CA LYS A 136 -2.47 -8.57 5.81
C LYS A 136 -2.95 -9.47 6.95
N GLY A 137 -3.15 -8.92 8.14
CA GLY A 137 -3.68 -9.60 9.32
C GLY A 137 -4.68 -8.71 10.05
N ARG A 138 -5.38 -9.27 11.05
CA ARG A 138 -6.38 -8.53 11.83
C ARG A 138 -5.70 -7.60 12.82
N THR A 139 -5.38 -6.40 12.36
CA THR A 139 -4.69 -5.36 13.13
C THR A 139 -5.28 -3.99 12.80
N ASP A 140 -4.82 -2.96 13.51
CA ASP A 140 -5.16 -1.57 13.21
C ASP A 140 -4.54 -1.18 11.87
N GLN A 141 -5.13 -0.20 11.19
CA GLN A 141 -4.69 0.23 9.86
C GLN A 141 -3.36 0.95 9.88
N ASP A 142 -2.97 1.50 11.03
CA ASP A 142 -1.65 2.07 11.23
C ASP A 142 -0.58 0.99 11.51
N ASP A 143 -0.98 -0.27 11.69
CA ASP A 143 -0.13 -1.39 12.09
C ASP A 143 0.04 -2.46 10.99
N GLY A 144 1.11 -3.25 11.15
CA GLY A 144 1.35 -4.47 10.38
C GLY A 144 1.89 -4.23 8.96
N PRO A 145 2.14 -5.33 8.22
CA PRO A 145 2.40 -5.24 6.79
C PRO A 145 1.07 -5.08 6.04
N HIS A 146 1.06 -4.18 5.06
CA HIS A 146 -0.08 -3.92 4.19
C HIS A 146 0.11 -4.60 2.83
N ASP A 147 -1.01 -4.93 2.21
CA ASP A 147 -1.04 -5.45 0.86
C ASP A 147 -0.55 -4.40 -0.15
N HIS A 148 0.38 -4.78 -1.04
CA HIS A 148 0.93 -3.89 -2.07
C HIS A 148 0.37 -4.15 -3.47
N THR A 149 -0.79 -4.81 -3.60
CA THR A 149 -1.46 -4.98 -4.91
C THR A 149 -2.24 -3.72 -5.34
N PHE A 150 -2.49 -2.79 -4.41
CA PHE A 150 -3.30 -1.56 -4.62
C PHE A 150 -4.74 -1.85 -5.10
N ALA A 151 -5.18 -3.10 -4.97
CA ALA A 151 -6.52 -3.53 -5.28
C ALA A 151 -7.36 -3.61 -4.01
N THR A 152 -8.67 -3.45 -4.16
CA THR A 152 -9.58 -3.86 -3.11
C THR A 152 -9.51 -5.37 -2.92
N LEU A 153 -9.47 -5.82 -1.67
CA LEU A 153 -9.73 -7.21 -1.31
C LEU A 153 -11.24 -7.35 -1.08
N PRO A 154 -11.97 -8.02 -1.99
CA PRO A 154 -13.41 -8.15 -1.86
C PRO A 154 -13.77 -9.06 -0.66
N PRO A 155 -14.94 -8.88 -0.04
CA PRO A 155 -15.41 -9.75 1.06
C PRO A 155 -15.35 -11.26 0.74
N SER A 156 -15.54 -11.66 -0.52
CA SER A 156 -15.41 -13.05 -0.97
C SER A 156 -14.04 -13.65 -0.69
N TYR A 157 -12.97 -12.85 -0.67
CA TYR A 157 -11.63 -13.31 -0.29
C TYR A 157 -11.59 -13.90 1.13
N SER A 158 -12.18 -13.18 2.10
CA SER A 158 -12.29 -13.68 3.48
C SER A 158 -13.29 -14.84 3.58
N ALA A 159 -14.39 -14.80 2.83
CA ALA A 159 -15.37 -15.89 2.79
C ALA A 159 -14.72 -17.21 2.34
N ASP A 160 -13.93 -17.16 1.26
CA ASP A 160 -13.22 -18.31 0.73
C ASP A 160 -12.17 -18.84 1.71
N ALA A 161 -11.42 -17.94 2.36
CA ALA A 161 -10.46 -18.33 3.38
C ALA A 161 -11.14 -19.02 4.58
N ALA A 162 -12.28 -18.50 5.05
CA ALA A 162 -13.07 -19.10 6.11
C ALA A 162 -13.61 -20.50 5.71
N ASN A 163 -14.18 -20.63 4.51
CA ASN A 163 -14.66 -21.91 3.99
C ASN A 163 -13.55 -22.96 3.85
N ASN A 164 -12.32 -22.52 3.60
CA ASN A 164 -11.13 -23.37 3.51
C ASN A 164 -10.44 -23.62 4.87
N GLY A 165 -11.02 -23.15 5.98
CA GLY A 165 -10.52 -23.39 7.34
C GLY A 165 -9.25 -22.60 7.70
N VAL A 166 -8.98 -21.48 7.03
CA VAL A 166 -7.86 -20.60 7.37
C VAL A 166 -8.15 -19.91 8.71
N THR A 167 -7.21 -19.98 9.65
CA THR A 167 -7.33 -19.29 10.96
C THR A 167 -6.03 -18.59 11.35
N PRO A 168 -6.06 -17.30 11.70
CA PRO A 168 -7.23 -16.41 11.60
C PRO A 168 -7.61 -16.14 10.14
N VAL A 169 -8.91 -16.00 9.84
CA VAL A 169 -9.37 -15.57 8.50
C VAL A 169 -8.76 -14.19 8.22
N PRO A 170 -8.09 -13.99 7.07
CA PRO A 170 -7.48 -12.71 6.74
C PRO A 170 -8.55 -11.63 6.55
N PRO A 171 -8.23 -10.37 6.87
CA PRO A 171 -9.14 -9.25 6.63
C PRO A 171 -9.33 -9.01 5.12
N ASN A 172 -10.39 -8.27 4.81
CA ASN A 172 -10.65 -7.71 3.48
C ASN A 172 -10.80 -6.19 3.61
N SER A 173 -11.10 -5.50 2.50
CA SER A 173 -11.21 -4.03 2.49
C SER A 173 -12.35 -3.46 3.36
N CYS A 174 -13.27 -4.31 3.83
CA CYS A 174 -14.46 -3.92 4.57
C CYS A 174 -14.51 -4.51 6.00
N ALA A 175 -13.89 -5.67 6.24
CA ALA A 175 -14.03 -6.42 7.49
C ALA A 175 -12.71 -7.06 7.96
N GLY A 176 -12.57 -7.24 9.28
CA GLY A 176 -11.41 -7.88 9.91
C GLY A 176 -10.28 -6.94 10.30
N THR A 177 -10.38 -5.67 9.95
CA THR A 177 -9.52 -4.59 10.46
C THR A 177 -9.99 -4.14 11.84
N ILE A 178 -9.08 -4.05 12.81
CA ILE A 178 -9.39 -3.55 14.16
C ILE A 178 -9.72 -2.05 14.09
N GLY A 179 -10.75 -1.62 14.82
CA GLY A 179 -11.17 -0.21 14.86
C GLY A 179 -12.10 0.19 13.72
N CYS A 180 -12.51 -0.76 12.86
CA CYS A 180 -13.47 -0.53 11.78
C CYS A 180 -14.75 -1.33 12.09
N HIS A 181 -15.29 -2.10 11.15
CA HIS A 181 -16.56 -2.84 11.33
C HIS A 181 -16.47 -4.04 12.32
N ASP A 182 -15.76 -3.89 13.45
CA ASP A 182 -15.54 -4.91 14.49
C ASP A 182 -16.41 -4.67 15.75
N GLY A 183 -17.25 -3.64 15.74
CA GLY A 183 -18.12 -3.26 16.87
C GLY A 183 -17.51 -2.26 17.85
N THR A 184 -16.30 -1.79 17.60
CA THR A 184 -15.67 -0.71 18.39
C THR A 184 -16.08 0.69 17.92
N THR A 185 -16.49 0.84 16.65
CA THR A 185 -16.95 2.11 16.07
C THR A 185 -18.46 2.30 16.26
N PRO A 186 -18.92 3.40 16.89
CA PRO A 186 -20.35 3.63 17.11
C PRO A 186 -21.13 3.85 15.81
N ASN A 187 -22.37 3.34 15.77
CA ASN A 187 -23.31 3.53 14.66
C ASN A 187 -22.86 2.96 13.29
N THR A 188 -21.84 2.10 13.27
CA THR A 188 -21.43 1.36 12.06
C THR A 188 -21.96 -0.07 12.09
N PRO A 189 -22.24 -0.69 10.92
CA PRO A 189 -22.45 -2.13 10.84
C PRO A 189 -21.27 -2.90 11.44
N VAL A 190 -21.55 -4.10 11.97
CA VAL A 190 -20.54 -5.02 12.49
C VAL A 190 -20.46 -6.24 11.59
N PHE A 191 -19.25 -6.58 11.16
CA PHE A 191 -18.94 -7.71 10.30
C PHE A 191 -17.99 -8.66 11.03
N ASP A 192 -18.50 -9.84 11.37
CA ASP A 192 -17.70 -10.98 11.76
C ASP A 192 -17.02 -11.58 10.52
N VAL A 193 -15.74 -11.27 10.37
CA VAL A 193 -14.91 -11.77 9.25
C VAL A 193 -14.73 -13.30 9.30
N ASP A 194 -15.00 -13.96 10.43
CA ASP A 194 -15.00 -15.43 10.54
C ASP A 194 -16.28 -16.07 10.01
N ASP A 195 -17.36 -15.32 9.80
CA ASP A 195 -18.62 -15.83 9.27
C ASP A 195 -18.67 -15.74 7.73
N PRO A 196 -18.47 -16.85 6.98
CA PRO A 196 -18.52 -16.82 5.53
C PRO A 196 -19.90 -16.45 4.97
N ALA A 197 -21.00 -16.71 5.69
CA ALA A 197 -22.32 -16.30 5.25
C ALA A 197 -22.46 -14.77 5.33
N GLN A 198 -21.90 -14.15 6.38
CA GLN A 198 -21.87 -12.70 6.49
C GLN A 198 -20.95 -12.05 5.45
N MET A 199 -19.78 -12.64 5.15
CA MET A 199 -18.90 -12.15 4.09
C MET A 199 -19.55 -12.23 2.71
N ASN A 200 -20.32 -13.29 2.42
CA ASN A 200 -21.08 -13.39 1.18
C ASN A 200 -22.21 -12.34 1.09
N ALA A 201 -22.87 -12.03 2.21
CA ALA A 201 -23.85 -10.93 2.24
C ALA A 201 -23.18 -9.57 2.02
N LEU A 202 -22.01 -9.35 2.61
CA LEU A 202 -21.21 -8.14 2.42
C LEU A 202 -20.69 -8.03 0.97
N GLN A 203 -20.35 -9.16 0.33
CA GLN A 203 -19.98 -9.21 -1.08
C GLN A 203 -21.09 -8.64 -1.98
N ALA A 204 -22.35 -8.94 -1.70
CA ALA A 204 -23.46 -8.40 -2.49
C ALA A 204 -23.56 -6.87 -2.39
N ILE A 205 -23.21 -6.29 -1.25
CA ILE A 205 -23.13 -4.83 -1.07
C ILE A 205 -21.93 -4.27 -1.83
N TYR A 206 -20.77 -4.92 -1.71
CA TYR A 206 -19.56 -4.56 -2.46
C TYR A 206 -19.83 -4.54 -3.96
N ASP A 207 -20.50 -5.55 -4.50
CA ASP A 207 -20.81 -5.64 -5.92
C ASP A 207 -21.76 -4.54 -6.38
N PHE A 208 -22.77 -4.23 -5.57
CA PHE A 208 -23.72 -3.16 -5.85
C PHE A 208 -23.07 -1.78 -5.93
N TRP A 209 -21.99 -1.52 -5.19
CA TRP A 209 -21.32 -0.22 -5.19
C TRP A 209 -20.13 -0.12 -6.13
N PHE A 210 -19.40 -1.21 -6.33
CA PHE A 210 -18.05 -1.15 -6.92
C PHE A 210 -17.86 -2.00 -8.18
N THR A 211 -18.80 -2.87 -8.54
CA THR A 211 -18.67 -3.75 -9.72
C THR A 211 -19.79 -3.60 -10.74
N SER A 212 -20.85 -2.84 -10.42
CA SER A 212 -21.99 -2.55 -11.29
C SER A 212 -21.78 -1.42 -12.28
#